data_AF-A0A2T2NCN7-F1
#
_entry.id   AF-A0A2T2NCN7-F1
#
_cell.length_a   1.000
_cell.length_b   1.000
_cell.length_c   1.000
_cell.angle_alpha   90.00
_cell.angle_beta   90.00
_cell.angle_gamma   90.00
#
_symmetry.space_group_name_H-M   'P 1'
#
loop_
_entity.id
_entity.type
_entity.pdbx_description
1 polymer ?
#
loop_
_entity_poly.entity_id
_entity_poly.type
_entity_poly.pdbx_seq_one_letter_code
_entity_poly.pdbx_strand_id
1 'polypeptide(L)'
;MALETVECTVEQNLDTPSSGDLSSPVPFGGDGQWLYLPDTKKFDLSRGSERRLIIESDEAVRNHSGFIIDPENSVLVIVDMQNYFIHPTYRDHAAGLAAVDPILRVLERCRREGIQVVWLNWGITEEDLRAMSPAVSRIFSKSFGWHVALGAQLPGDQGRCLFKETWNSQLYGPLKDSVKPNDLFFDKTRMSGLWSTEEPFHKYLRESGKTTVLFSGVNTDQCVFGTLADACSWGWDCVLLGDCTGTMTKGGAQELCDYQVTNHMGFVTDSEAFCNSEMLLTTPLVERDGVHHRRICIPSHCSFYDTVIDDFLPSLTVSVSWSKEDASLGNTIKPKHLQEQPSISLYDETNPDGCATTNMTYVVTLTDPDAPSRDDPKWSEMCHWIAANVSLSQKTFSIQPIPFIGARENEVEQNKSLDDVVEYKPPGPPPKTGKHRYVFLVFAPRNGTTLPLNLSKPKDRQHWGTGEEEGGVRDWAQENELVPVAANFIYSKNKKQ
;
A
#
# COMPACT_ATOMS: atom_id res chain seq x y z
N MET A 1 -28.14 -43.53 -34.92
CA MET A 1 -27.87 -42.13 -35.31
C MET A 1 -26.94 -41.56 -34.25
N ALA A 2 -25.69 -41.37 -34.63
CA ALA A 2 -24.66 -40.77 -33.78
C ALA A 2 -24.91 -39.26 -33.67
N LEU A 3 -24.71 -38.70 -32.49
CA LEU A 3 -24.58 -37.26 -32.26
C LEU A 3 -23.12 -37.03 -31.88
N GLU A 4 -22.40 -36.34 -32.77
CA GLU A 4 -21.02 -35.92 -32.61
C GLU A 4 -20.92 -34.80 -31.57
N THR A 5 -20.07 -34.96 -30.57
CA THR A 5 -19.53 -33.87 -29.76
C THR A 5 -18.22 -33.41 -30.40
N VAL A 6 -18.22 -32.18 -30.91
CA VAL A 6 -17.04 -31.49 -31.42
C VAL A 6 -16.21 -31.02 -30.24
N GLU A 7 -15.05 -31.63 -30.00
CA GLU A 7 -14.02 -31.06 -29.13
C GLU A 7 -13.29 -29.96 -29.90
N CYS A 8 -13.40 -28.72 -29.42
CA CYS A 8 -12.61 -27.59 -29.90
C CYS A 8 -11.33 -27.52 -29.04
N THR A 9 -10.24 -28.10 -29.52
CA THR A 9 -8.90 -27.87 -28.96
C THR A 9 -8.39 -26.51 -29.42
N VAL A 10 -8.46 -25.52 -28.53
CA VAL A 10 -7.67 -24.29 -28.66
C VAL A 10 -6.27 -24.60 -28.16
N GLU A 11 -5.34 -24.84 -29.08
CA GLU A 11 -3.90 -24.81 -28.77
C GLU A 11 -3.54 -23.38 -28.36
N GLN A 12 -3.40 -23.13 -27.05
CA GLN A 12 -2.69 -21.97 -26.56
C GLN A 12 -1.19 -22.23 -26.80
N ASN A 13 -0.64 -21.63 -27.85
CA ASN A 13 0.79 -21.42 -27.97
C ASN A 13 1.23 -20.53 -26.78
N LEU A 14 1.76 -21.16 -25.74
CA LEU A 14 2.51 -20.49 -24.69
C LEU A 14 3.86 -20.07 -25.28
N ASP A 15 3.89 -18.89 -25.88
CA ASP A 15 5.13 -18.19 -26.14
C ASP A 15 5.83 -17.99 -24.79
N THR A 16 7.00 -18.60 -24.65
CA THR A 16 7.93 -18.34 -23.53
C THR A 16 8.14 -16.82 -23.42
N PRO A 17 7.96 -16.18 -22.25
CA PRO A 17 8.22 -14.77 -22.13
C PRO A 17 9.71 -14.55 -22.34
N SER A 18 10.05 -13.89 -23.45
CA SER A 18 11.35 -13.25 -23.64
C SER A 18 11.62 -12.37 -22.43
N SER A 19 12.86 -12.37 -21.93
CA SER A 19 13.37 -11.48 -20.88
C SER A 19 12.80 -10.07 -21.03
N GLY A 20 11.73 -9.79 -20.27
CA GLY A 20 11.02 -8.53 -20.32
C GLY A 20 11.87 -7.44 -19.69
N ASP A 21 11.89 -6.28 -20.33
CA ASP A 21 12.53 -5.08 -19.82
C ASP A 21 11.97 -4.74 -18.43
N LEU A 22 12.80 -4.81 -17.38
CA LEU A 22 12.44 -4.56 -15.97
C LEU A 22 11.92 -3.14 -15.70
N SER A 23 11.96 -2.25 -16.70
CA SER A 23 11.34 -0.92 -16.70
C SER A 23 9.86 -0.92 -17.09
N SER A 24 9.31 -2.06 -17.52
CA SER A 24 7.93 -2.14 -18.01
C SER A 24 6.90 -1.89 -16.90
N PRO A 25 5.82 -1.12 -17.18
CA PRO A 25 4.72 -0.95 -16.23
C PRO A 25 4.11 -2.29 -15.78
N VAL A 26 3.93 -2.46 -14.46
CA VAL A 26 3.41 -3.69 -13.86
C VAL A 26 1.92 -3.54 -13.56
N PRO A 27 1.04 -4.38 -14.14
CA PRO A 27 -0.40 -4.29 -13.94
C PRO A 27 -0.89 -4.84 -12.58
N PHE A 28 -1.83 -4.13 -11.96
CA PHE A 28 -2.56 -4.53 -10.74
C PHE A 28 -4.06 -4.47 -10.97
N GLY A 29 -4.79 -5.51 -10.55
CA GLY A 29 -6.25 -5.58 -10.67
C GLY A 29 -6.77 -6.09 -12.02
N GLY A 30 -8.11 -6.20 -12.13
CA GLY A 30 -8.82 -6.63 -13.33
C GLY A 30 -9.10 -5.46 -14.30
N ASP A 31 -10.33 -5.35 -14.81
CA ASP A 31 -10.72 -4.30 -15.77
C ASP A 31 -10.47 -2.87 -15.28
N GLY A 32 -10.44 -2.66 -13.96
CA GLY A 32 -10.09 -1.39 -13.30
C GLY A 32 -8.58 -1.19 -13.07
N GLN A 33 -7.74 -1.75 -13.93
CA GLN A 33 -6.30 -1.91 -13.74
C GLN A 33 -5.55 -0.62 -13.33
N TRP A 34 -4.61 -0.75 -12.39
CA TRP A 34 -3.56 0.22 -12.12
C TRP A 34 -2.24 -0.28 -12.71
N LEU A 35 -1.33 0.64 -13.05
CA LEU A 35 0.02 0.28 -13.46
C LEU A 35 1.03 0.80 -12.43
N TYR A 36 1.81 -0.07 -11.81
CA TYR A 36 3.00 0.37 -11.09
C TYR A 36 4.12 0.67 -12.08
N LEU A 37 4.77 1.81 -11.93
CA LEU A 37 5.86 2.29 -12.77
C LEU A 37 7.18 2.09 -12.02
N PRO A 38 7.99 1.06 -12.35
CA PRO A 38 9.21 0.74 -11.60
C PRO A 38 10.20 1.92 -11.54
N ASP A 39 10.39 2.63 -12.65
CA ASP A 39 11.34 3.74 -12.77
C ASP A 39 11.08 4.88 -11.79
N THR A 40 9.80 5.19 -11.53
CA THR A 40 9.40 6.29 -10.65
C THR A 40 8.84 5.81 -9.31
N LYS A 41 8.65 4.49 -9.14
CA LYS A 41 7.92 3.83 -8.05
C LYS A 41 6.49 4.33 -7.83
N LYS A 42 5.83 4.84 -8.87
CA LYS A 42 4.50 5.45 -8.78
C LYS A 42 3.42 4.49 -9.27
N PHE A 43 2.20 4.70 -8.84
CA PHE A 43 1.03 4.01 -9.39
C PHE A 43 0.32 4.90 -10.39
N ASP A 44 0.04 4.40 -11.59
CA ASP A 44 -0.76 5.05 -12.61
C ASP A 44 -2.19 4.49 -12.58
N LEU A 45 -3.12 5.32 -12.11
CA LEU A 45 -4.55 5.07 -12.04
C LEU A 45 -5.29 5.70 -13.22
N SER A 46 -4.58 6.44 -14.09
CA SER A 46 -5.17 7.20 -15.20
C SER A 46 -5.65 6.32 -16.34
N ARG A 47 -5.27 5.03 -16.35
CA ARG A 47 -5.65 4.04 -17.38
C ARG A 47 -5.30 4.52 -18.79
N GLY A 48 -4.14 5.18 -18.92
CA GLY A 48 -3.62 5.67 -20.19
C GLY A 48 -4.25 6.97 -20.68
N SER A 49 -4.92 7.74 -19.80
CA SER A 49 -5.53 9.01 -20.17
C SER A 49 -4.50 9.99 -20.77
N GLU A 50 -4.97 10.81 -21.71
CA GLU A 50 -4.15 11.86 -22.33
C GLU A 50 -3.79 12.98 -21.36
N ARG A 51 -4.65 13.20 -20.36
CA ARG A 51 -4.46 14.18 -19.30
C ARG A 51 -4.13 13.45 -18.01
N ARG A 52 -2.91 13.65 -17.52
CA ARG A 52 -2.41 12.94 -16.34
C ARG A 52 -1.91 13.93 -15.31
N LEU A 53 -2.47 13.83 -14.11
CA LEU A 53 -2.04 14.60 -12.96
C LEU A 53 -1.13 13.73 -12.09
N ILE A 54 0.11 14.15 -11.92
CA ILE A 54 1.12 13.43 -11.14
C ILE A 54 1.19 14.03 -9.75
N ILE A 55 0.84 13.22 -8.75
CA ILE A 55 0.92 13.58 -7.34
C ILE A 55 2.16 12.90 -6.76
N GLU A 56 3.11 13.71 -6.31
CA GLU A 56 4.31 13.24 -5.61
C GLU A 56 4.01 12.94 -4.14
N SER A 57 4.78 12.02 -3.56
CA SER A 57 4.66 11.67 -2.15
C SER A 57 5.99 11.19 -1.57
N ASP A 58 6.19 11.41 -0.28
CA ASP A 58 7.33 10.86 0.45
C ASP A 58 7.03 9.43 0.88
N GLU A 59 7.74 8.46 0.27
CA GLU A 59 7.63 7.03 0.54
C GLU A 59 7.85 6.71 2.03
N ALA A 60 8.73 7.44 2.72
CA ALA A 60 9.01 7.20 4.14
C ALA A 60 7.87 7.64 5.08
N VAL A 61 6.99 8.54 4.60
CA VAL A 61 5.88 9.09 5.39
C VAL A 61 4.56 8.40 5.02
N ARG A 62 4.36 8.15 3.72
CA ARG A 62 3.08 7.71 3.15
C ARG A 62 3.14 6.31 2.53
N ASN A 63 4.24 5.58 2.66
CA ASN A 63 4.40 4.22 2.11
C ASN A 63 4.16 4.11 0.58
N HIS A 64 4.25 5.23 -0.14
CA HIS A 64 4.23 5.30 -1.60
C HIS A 64 4.96 6.55 -2.09
N SER A 65 5.59 6.48 -3.26
CA SER A 65 6.32 7.61 -3.85
C SER A 65 5.42 8.59 -4.64
N GLY A 66 4.16 8.22 -4.85
CA GLY A 66 3.20 9.03 -5.58
C GLY A 66 2.29 8.21 -6.48
N PHE A 67 1.35 8.90 -7.11
CA PHE A 67 0.39 8.27 -8.01
C PHE A 67 -0.09 9.25 -9.08
N ILE A 68 -0.64 8.72 -10.16
CA ILE A 68 -1.09 9.47 -11.33
C ILE A 68 -2.59 9.23 -11.50
N ILE A 69 -3.35 10.31 -11.66
CA ILE A 69 -4.80 10.24 -11.88
C ILE A 69 -5.17 10.93 -13.19
N ASP A 70 -6.32 10.56 -13.73
CA ASP A 70 -6.98 11.34 -14.78
C ASP A 70 -7.93 12.36 -14.12
N PRO A 71 -7.70 13.68 -14.28
CA PRO A 71 -8.59 14.70 -13.75
C PRO A 71 -10.04 14.56 -14.21
N GLU A 72 -10.26 14.18 -15.48
CA GLU A 72 -11.60 14.08 -16.06
C GLU A 72 -12.37 12.87 -15.51
N ASN A 73 -11.67 11.79 -15.17
CA ASN A 73 -12.27 10.61 -14.54
C ASN A 73 -12.24 10.65 -13.00
N SER A 74 -11.82 11.78 -12.43
CA SER A 74 -11.74 12.01 -10.98
C SER A 74 -12.92 12.84 -10.45
N VAL A 75 -13.24 12.63 -9.17
CA VAL A 75 -14.20 13.43 -8.41
C VAL A 75 -13.65 13.76 -7.02
N LEU A 76 -13.76 15.02 -6.61
CA LEU A 76 -13.52 15.47 -5.24
C LEU A 76 -14.83 15.41 -4.45
N VAL A 77 -14.83 14.69 -3.34
CA VAL A 77 -15.96 14.56 -2.42
C VAL A 77 -15.63 15.26 -1.12
N ILE A 78 -16.45 16.26 -0.76
CA ILE A 78 -16.34 17.02 0.48
C ILE A 78 -17.48 16.58 1.40
N VAL A 79 -17.13 15.85 2.44
CA VAL A 79 -18.08 15.16 3.32
C VAL A 79 -18.45 16.01 4.53
N ASP A 80 -19.74 16.26 4.72
CA ASP A 80 -20.36 16.80 5.93
C ASP A 80 -19.74 18.09 6.49
N MET A 81 -19.20 18.96 5.63
CA MET A 81 -18.68 20.27 6.04
C MET A 81 -19.82 21.28 6.29
N GLN A 82 -20.79 20.86 7.11
CA GLN A 82 -22.02 21.58 7.43
C GLN A 82 -21.93 22.27 8.79
N ASN A 83 -22.77 23.28 9.00
CA ASN A 83 -22.84 24.04 10.25
C ASN A 83 -23.00 23.12 11.48
N TYR A 84 -23.83 22.08 11.40
CA TYR A 84 -24.05 21.16 12.50
C TYR A 84 -22.76 20.49 13.02
N PHE A 85 -21.80 20.21 12.13
CA PHE A 85 -20.60 19.45 12.47
C PHE A 85 -19.44 20.33 12.91
N ILE A 86 -19.23 21.47 12.24
CA ILE A 86 -18.01 22.27 12.44
C ILE A 86 -18.25 23.69 12.95
N HIS A 87 -19.52 24.16 13.01
CA HIS A 87 -19.78 25.49 13.57
C HIS A 87 -19.51 25.49 15.09
N PRO A 88 -18.74 26.47 15.62
CA PRO A 88 -18.37 26.54 17.05
C PRO A 88 -19.55 26.53 18.02
N THR A 89 -20.74 26.93 17.56
CA THR A 89 -21.99 26.87 18.35
C THR A 89 -22.36 25.46 18.78
N TYR A 90 -22.08 24.43 17.97
CA TYR A 90 -22.42 23.06 18.31
C TYR A 90 -21.25 22.28 18.90
N ARG A 91 -20.04 22.49 18.36
CA ARG A 91 -18.87 21.66 18.67
C ARG A 91 -17.60 22.48 18.58
N ASP A 92 -16.67 22.19 19.48
CA ASP A 92 -15.28 22.59 19.34
C ASP A 92 -14.55 21.59 18.42
N HIS A 93 -14.77 21.74 17.11
CA HIS A 93 -14.21 20.85 16.09
C HIS A 93 -12.97 21.48 15.45
N ALA A 94 -11.92 21.67 16.25
CA ALA A 94 -10.70 22.36 15.83
C ALA A 94 -10.04 21.75 14.59
N ALA A 95 -10.00 20.41 14.49
CA ALA A 95 -9.45 19.71 13.34
C ALA A 95 -10.29 19.92 12.07
N GLY A 96 -11.63 19.87 12.18
CA GLY A 96 -12.52 20.14 11.06
C GLY A 96 -12.44 21.59 10.57
N LEU A 97 -12.27 22.55 11.48
CA LEU A 97 -12.03 23.95 11.13
C LEU A 97 -10.66 24.14 10.45
N ALA A 98 -9.62 23.45 10.92
CA ALA A 98 -8.29 23.48 10.31
C ALA A 98 -8.28 22.92 8.87
N ALA A 99 -9.18 21.99 8.54
CA ALA A 99 -9.32 21.41 7.21
C ALA A 99 -9.98 22.36 6.18
N VAL A 100 -10.64 23.45 6.61
CA VAL A 100 -11.39 24.35 5.70
C VAL A 100 -10.49 25.01 4.67
N ASP A 101 -9.38 25.63 5.09
CA ASP A 101 -8.46 26.33 4.18
C ASP A 101 -7.76 25.37 3.20
N PRO A 102 -7.24 24.20 3.62
CA PRO A 102 -6.79 23.14 2.71
C PRO A 102 -7.84 22.73 1.67
N ILE A 103 -9.09 22.48 2.10
CA ILE A 103 -10.18 22.11 1.19
C ILE A 103 -10.42 23.20 0.14
N LEU A 104 -10.41 24.48 0.53
CA LEU A 104 -10.60 25.58 -0.41
C LEU A 104 -9.52 25.62 -1.50
N ARG A 105 -8.25 25.39 -1.13
CA ARG A 105 -7.13 25.33 -2.11
C ARG A 105 -7.28 24.16 -3.07
N VAL A 106 -7.58 22.97 -2.55
CA VAL A 106 -7.82 21.77 -3.36
C VAL A 106 -9.00 21.98 -4.30
N LEU A 107 -10.09 22.57 -3.80
CA LEU A 107 -11.29 22.84 -4.58
C LEU A 107 -11.02 23.80 -5.76
N GLU A 108 -10.18 24.83 -5.58
CA GLU A 108 -9.72 25.67 -6.68
C GLU A 108 -8.88 24.91 -7.70
N ARG A 109 -7.96 24.05 -7.24
CA ARG A 109 -7.17 23.17 -8.11
C ARG A 109 -8.07 22.23 -8.91
N CYS A 110 -9.01 21.54 -8.27
CA CYS A 110 -9.93 20.61 -8.91
C CYS A 110 -10.71 21.28 -10.03
N ARG A 111 -11.28 22.46 -9.78
CA ARG A 111 -12.04 23.21 -10.79
C ARG A 111 -11.20 23.64 -11.98
N ARG A 112 -9.93 24.03 -11.75
CA ARG A 112 -9.01 24.39 -12.82
C ARG A 112 -8.72 23.20 -13.74
N GLU A 113 -8.53 22.02 -13.15
CA GLU A 113 -8.15 20.82 -13.92
C GLU A 113 -9.34 20.03 -14.47
N GLY A 114 -10.57 20.40 -14.09
CA GLY A 114 -11.80 19.74 -14.55
C GLY A 114 -12.25 18.56 -13.70
N ILE A 115 -11.71 18.41 -12.48
CA ILE A 115 -12.14 17.41 -11.50
C ILE A 115 -13.52 17.83 -10.98
N GLN A 116 -14.49 16.91 -11.05
CA GLN A 116 -15.85 17.19 -10.58
C GLN A 116 -15.85 17.40 -9.07
N VAL A 117 -16.52 18.46 -8.60
CA VAL A 117 -16.71 18.72 -7.16
C VAL A 117 -18.07 18.20 -6.73
N VAL A 118 -18.09 17.43 -5.64
CA VAL A 118 -19.27 16.86 -4.99
C VAL A 118 -19.30 17.28 -3.52
N TRP A 119 -20.42 17.84 -3.10
CA TRP A 119 -20.77 18.08 -1.71
C TRP A 119 -21.66 16.95 -1.22
N LEU A 120 -21.12 16.08 -0.36
CA LEU A 120 -21.82 14.92 0.18
C LEU A 120 -22.18 15.18 1.64
N ASN A 121 -23.46 15.42 1.92
CA ASN A 121 -23.88 16.03 3.17
C ASN A 121 -25.06 15.28 3.80
N TRP A 122 -25.19 15.32 5.12
CA TRP A 122 -26.43 14.89 5.76
C TRP A 122 -27.61 15.79 5.35
N GLY A 123 -28.66 15.18 4.84
CA GLY A 123 -29.89 15.86 4.49
C GLY A 123 -31.05 14.88 4.52
N ILE A 124 -31.65 14.69 5.69
CA ILE A 124 -32.70 13.69 5.86
C ILE A 124 -34.10 14.29 5.70
N THR A 125 -35.04 13.42 5.36
CA THR A 125 -36.49 13.67 5.30
C THR A 125 -37.22 12.91 6.41
N GLU A 126 -38.53 13.08 6.50
CA GLU A 126 -39.37 12.28 7.42
C GLU A 126 -39.41 10.79 7.06
N GLU A 127 -39.23 10.46 5.78
CA GLU A 127 -39.14 9.07 5.35
C GLU A 127 -37.84 8.44 5.83
N ASP A 128 -36.72 9.14 5.63
CA ASP A 128 -35.40 8.69 6.08
C ASP A 128 -35.34 8.53 7.59
N LEU A 129 -35.94 9.47 8.33
CA LEU A 129 -36.00 9.40 9.79
C LEU A 129 -36.80 8.18 10.26
N ARG A 130 -37.92 7.86 9.59
CA ARG A 130 -38.72 6.65 9.90
C ARG A 130 -37.97 5.36 9.58
N ALA A 131 -37.17 5.36 8.51
CA ALA A 131 -36.37 4.21 8.10
C ALA A 131 -35.00 4.13 8.82
N MET A 132 -34.68 5.07 9.72
CA MET A 132 -33.38 5.20 10.35
C MET A 132 -33.09 4.01 11.28
N SER A 133 -31.88 3.45 11.19
CA SER A 133 -31.52 2.35 12.09
C SER A 133 -31.34 2.85 13.53
N PRO A 134 -31.66 2.04 14.56
CA PRO A 134 -31.47 2.44 15.94
C PRO A 134 -30.01 2.81 16.29
N ALA A 135 -29.04 2.16 15.65
CA ALA A 135 -27.62 2.46 15.85
C ALA A 135 -27.26 3.88 15.36
N VAL A 136 -27.76 4.27 14.18
CA VAL A 136 -27.57 5.63 13.65
C VAL A 136 -28.31 6.65 14.51
N SER A 137 -29.55 6.39 14.88
CA SER A 137 -30.31 7.29 15.75
C SER A 137 -29.64 7.49 17.11
N ARG A 138 -29.00 6.44 17.66
CA ARG A 138 -28.30 6.47 18.95
C ARG A 138 -27.10 7.42 18.94
N ILE A 139 -26.29 7.45 17.87
CA ILE A 139 -25.07 8.28 17.85
C ILE A 139 -25.38 9.79 17.90
N PHE A 140 -26.56 10.19 17.40
CA PHE A 140 -27.04 11.57 17.45
C PHE A 140 -27.81 11.90 18.73
N SER A 141 -28.10 10.90 19.58
CA SER A 141 -28.90 11.07 20.80
C SER A 141 -27.99 11.10 22.03
N LYS A 142 -27.17 12.14 22.17
CA LYS A 142 -26.31 12.30 23.35
C LYS A 142 -27.08 13.00 24.49
N SER A 143 -27.69 12.15 25.33
CA SER A 143 -28.35 12.38 26.63
C SER A 143 -29.87 12.15 26.59
N PHE A 144 -30.43 11.55 27.66
CA PHE A 144 -31.88 11.42 27.92
C PHE A 144 -32.58 12.78 28.17
N GLY A 145 -32.05 13.87 27.61
CA GLY A 145 -32.56 15.24 27.71
C GLY A 145 -32.90 15.78 26.32
N TRP A 146 -34.17 15.64 25.96
CA TRP A 146 -35.04 16.32 24.96
C TRP A 146 -34.56 17.28 23.84
N HIS A 147 -33.27 17.59 23.60
CA HIS A 147 -32.93 18.68 22.66
C HIS A 147 -31.87 18.43 21.58
N VAL A 148 -31.22 17.27 21.46
CA VAL A 148 -30.43 16.97 20.26
C VAL A 148 -30.56 15.49 19.94
N ALA A 149 -31.61 15.13 19.23
CA ALA A 149 -31.73 13.85 18.54
C ALA A 149 -31.81 14.14 17.04
N LEU A 150 -31.49 13.15 16.21
CA LEU A 150 -31.66 13.28 14.77
C LEU A 150 -33.12 13.67 14.45
N GLY A 151 -33.33 14.72 13.65
CA GLY A 151 -34.65 15.27 13.35
C GLY A 151 -35.34 16.10 14.44
N ALA A 152 -34.74 16.29 15.62
CA ALA A 152 -35.29 17.17 16.64
C ALA A 152 -35.15 18.66 16.25
N GLN A 153 -36.07 19.51 16.71
CA GLN A 153 -35.97 20.96 16.52
C GLN A 153 -34.79 21.52 17.31
N LEU A 154 -33.86 22.18 16.62
CA LEU A 154 -32.72 22.86 17.25
C LEU A 154 -33.12 24.29 17.68
N PRO A 155 -32.35 24.92 18.61
CA PRO A 155 -32.68 26.23 19.15
C PRO A 155 -32.84 27.33 18.09
N GLY A 156 -33.74 28.27 18.35
CA GLY A 156 -33.97 29.42 17.47
C GLY A 156 -34.53 29.02 16.11
N ASP A 157 -33.98 29.61 15.06
CA ASP A 157 -34.32 29.41 13.65
C ASP A 157 -33.40 28.41 12.94
N GLN A 158 -32.63 27.62 13.70
CA GLN A 158 -31.63 26.68 13.15
C GLN A 158 -32.24 25.46 12.43
N GLY A 159 -33.56 25.28 12.55
CA GLY A 159 -34.31 24.19 11.94
C GLY A 159 -34.15 22.84 12.66
N ARG A 160 -34.66 21.77 12.03
CA ARG A 160 -34.54 20.41 12.55
C ARG A 160 -33.17 19.82 12.27
N CYS A 161 -32.64 19.08 13.23
CA CYS A 161 -31.32 18.46 13.20
C CYS A 161 -31.14 17.59 11.95
N LEU A 162 -30.22 18.03 11.07
CA LEU A 162 -29.81 17.42 9.81
C LEU A 162 -30.94 17.21 8.78
N PHE A 163 -32.06 17.89 8.95
CA PHE A 163 -33.13 17.90 7.93
C PHE A 163 -32.72 18.77 6.76
N LYS A 164 -33.15 18.36 5.55
CA LYS A 164 -32.94 19.15 4.33
C LYS A 164 -33.42 20.59 4.51
N GLU A 165 -32.72 21.51 3.83
CA GLU A 165 -33.06 22.93 3.77
C GLU A 165 -33.07 23.66 5.13
N THR A 166 -32.38 23.11 6.14
CA THR A 166 -32.24 23.77 7.45
C THR A 166 -30.87 24.44 7.58
N TRP A 167 -30.76 25.47 8.43
CA TRP A 167 -29.48 26.16 8.62
C TRP A 167 -28.36 25.22 9.07
N ASN A 168 -28.66 24.29 9.99
CA ASN A 168 -27.68 23.36 10.51
C ASN A 168 -27.20 22.35 9.42
N SER A 169 -28.01 22.06 8.40
CA SER A 169 -27.64 21.23 7.25
C SER A 169 -26.99 22.01 6.10
N GLN A 170 -26.82 23.33 6.22
CA GLN A 170 -26.10 24.10 5.21
C GLN A 170 -24.59 23.97 5.39
N LEU A 171 -23.84 24.14 4.30
CA LEU A 171 -22.40 24.26 4.33
C LEU A 171 -21.95 25.38 5.28
N TYR A 172 -20.82 25.16 5.93
CA TYR A 172 -20.25 26.10 6.88
C TYR A 172 -19.49 27.23 6.19
N GLY A 173 -19.80 28.47 6.61
CA GLY A 173 -18.97 29.67 6.41
C GLY A 173 -18.31 29.76 5.02
N PRO A 174 -16.96 29.85 4.95
CA PRO A 174 -16.23 30.01 3.68
C PRO A 174 -16.53 28.97 2.59
N LEU A 175 -16.91 27.75 2.98
CA LEU A 175 -17.23 26.68 2.03
C LEU A 175 -18.58 26.92 1.35
N LYS A 176 -19.52 27.55 2.03
CA LYS A 176 -20.79 27.98 1.42
C LYS A 176 -20.55 29.04 0.35
N ASP A 177 -19.65 29.98 0.61
CA ASP A 177 -19.33 31.07 -0.31
C ASP A 177 -18.48 30.60 -1.52
N SER A 178 -17.82 29.45 -1.40
CA SER A 178 -16.98 28.89 -2.46
C SER A 178 -17.74 28.07 -3.50
N VAL A 179 -19.02 27.74 -3.26
CA VAL A 179 -19.86 26.92 -4.16
C VAL A 179 -19.96 27.52 -5.56
N LYS A 180 -19.93 26.67 -6.59
CA LYS A 180 -20.13 27.07 -8.00
C LYS A 180 -21.32 26.32 -8.61
N PRO A 181 -21.94 26.87 -9.68
CA PRO A 181 -23.09 26.24 -10.32
C PRO A 181 -22.87 24.82 -10.85
N ASN A 182 -21.63 24.44 -11.15
CA ASN A 182 -21.27 23.12 -11.66
C ASN A 182 -20.92 22.11 -10.55
N ASP A 183 -20.93 22.53 -9.28
CA ASP A 183 -20.74 21.59 -8.18
C ASP A 183 -22.01 20.73 -8.01
N LEU A 184 -21.84 19.46 -7.63
CA LEU A 184 -22.95 18.54 -7.39
C LEU A 184 -23.23 18.43 -5.89
N PHE A 185 -24.50 18.26 -5.52
CA PHE A 185 -24.94 18.11 -4.15
C PHE A 185 -25.69 16.80 -3.99
N PHE A 186 -25.24 15.97 -3.05
CA PHE A 186 -25.92 14.74 -2.68
C PHE A 186 -26.19 14.73 -1.19
N ASP A 187 -27.46 14.55 -0.86
CA ASP A 187 -27.87 14.26 0.51
C ASP A 187 -27.65 12.77 0.78
N LYS A 188 -26.97 12.46 1.88
CA LYS A 188 -26.87 11.10 2.42
C LYS A 188 -27.70 10.94 3.68
N THR A 189 -28.15 9.71 3.87
CA THR A 189 -29.05 9.33 4.96
C THR A 189 -28.37 8.51 6.05
N ARG A 190 -27.08 8.17 5.86
CA ARG A 190 -26.23 7.40 6.78
C ARG A 190 -24.82 8.00 6.84
N MET A 191 -23.95 7.34 7.59
CA MET A 191 -22.53 7.72 7.74
C MET A 191 -21.85 7.75 6.38
N SER A 192 -21.90 6.61 5.68
CA SER A 192 -21.45 6.49 4.29
C SER A 192 -22.48 7.04 3.33
N GLY A 193 -22.05 7.75 2.30
CA GLY A 193 -22.89 8.12 1.15
C GLY A 193 -23.09 6.99 0.12
N LEU A 194 -22.49 5.83 0.34
CA LEU A 194 -22.47 4.68 -0.57
C LEU A 194 -23.03 3.40 0.06
N TRP A 195 -23.67 3.52 1.24
CA TRP A 195 -24.19 2.38 2.00
C TRP A 195 -25.28 1.57 1.29
N SER A 196 -25.89 2.13 0.24
CA SER A 196 -26.91 1.50 -0.58
C SER A 196 -26.74 1.92 -2.04
N THR A 197 -27.02 1.00 -2.95
CA THR A 197 -27.02 1.27 -4.40
C THR A 197 -28.07 2.29 -4.81
N GLU A 198 -29.08 2.52 -3.94
CA GLU A 198 -30.14 3.48 -4.18
C GLU A 198 -29.76 4.92 -3.84
N GLU A 199 -28.66 5.13 -3.11
CA GLU A 199 -28.21 6.47 -2.73
C GLU A 199 -27.84 7.30 -3.98
N PRO A 200 -28.22 8.59 -4.02
CA PRO A 200 -27.97 9.45 -5.18
C PRO A 200 -26.49 9.51 -5.58
N PHE A 201 -25.59 9.58 -4.60
CA PHE A 201 -24.16 9.63 -4.87
C PHE A 201 -23.64 8.31 -5.46
N HIS A 202 -24.12 7.16 -4.98
CA HIS A 202 -23.75 5.86 -5.54
C HIS A 202 -24.21 5.74 -7.00
N LYS A 203 -25.46 6.11 -7.31
CA LYS A 203 -25.99 6.12 -8.68
C LYS A 203 -25.15 7.00 -9.60
N TYR A 204 -24.84 8.22 -9.15
CA TYR A 204 -23.97 9.13 -9.88
C TYR A 204 -22.60 8.50 -10.19
N LEU A 205 -21.91 7.92 -9.20
CA LEU A 205 -20.59 7.31 -9.45
C LEU A 205 -20.66 6.14 -10.44
N ARG A 206 -21.74 5.34 -10.39
CA ARG A 206 -21.95 4.22 -11.33
C ARG A 206 -22.24 4.68 -12.75
N GLU A 207 -22.96 5.78 -12.92
CA GLU A 207 -23.38 6.29 -14.23
C GLU A 207 -22.35 7.23 -14.87
N SER A 208 -21.54 7.91 -14.06
CA SER A 208 -20.63 8.98 -14.53
C SER A 208 -19.33 8.50 -15.17
N GLY A 209 -19.00 7.21 -15.05
CA GLY A 209 -17.72 6.66 -15.51
C GLY A 209 -16.51 7.10 -14.69
N LYS A 210 -16.72 7.80 -13.56
CA LYS A 210 -15.64 8.22 -12.65
C LYS A 210 -14.99 7.01 -12.01
N THR A 211 -13.67 6.96 -12.05
CA THR A 211 -12.87 5.85 -11.53
C THR A 211 -12.16 6.20 -10.22
N THR A 212 -11.79 7.47 -10.04
CA THR A 212 -11.02 7.93 -8.88
C THR A 212 -11.81 8.91 -8.02
N VAL A 213 -11.80 8.69 -6.71
CA VAL A 213 -12.52 9.50 -5.71
C VAL A 213 -11.53 10.07 -4.69
N LEU A 214 -11.47 11.40 -4.63
CA LEU A 214 -10.68 12.16 -3.66
C LEU A 214 -11.57 12.50 -2.47
N PHE A 215 -11.19 12.10 -1.26
CA PHE A 215 -11.98 12.26 -0.05
C PHE A 215 -11.46 13.38 0.84
N SER A 216 -12.38 14.22 1.32
CA SER A 216 -12.14 15.31 2.26
C SER A 216 -13.34 15.52 3.18
N GLY A 217 -13.19 16.33 4.22
CA GLY A 217 -14.27 16.72 5.13
C GLY A 217 -14.25 16.03 6.49
N VAL A 218 -15.40 15.85 7.11
CA VAL A 218 -15.50 15.40 8.50
C VAL A 218 -16.57 14.31 8.71
N ASN A 219 -16.49 13.46 9.73
CA ASN A 219 -15.27 13.16 10.49
C ASN A 219 -14.43 12.12 9.75
N THR A 220 -13.11 12.24 9.85
CA THR A 220 -12.13 11.32 9.24
C THR A 220 -12.49 9.86 9.50
N ASP A 221 -12.64 9.46 10.76
CA ASP A 221 -12.90 8.08 11.22
C ASP A 221 -14.36 7.62 11.13
N GLN A 222 -15.25 8.45 10.57
CA GLN A 222 -16.69 8.16 10.53
C GLN A 222 -17.24 8.29 9.11
N CYS A 223 -17.79 9.46 8.77
CA CYS A 223 -18.46 9.66 7.49
C CYS A 223 -17.48 9.61 6.31
N VAL A 224 -16.27 10.16 6.49
CA VAL A 224 -15.22 10.12 5.47
C VAL A 224 -14.74 8.68 5.27
N PHE A 225 -14.20 8.04 6.32
CA PHE A 225 -13.71 6.66 6.24
C PHE A 225 -14.79 5.67 5.86
N GLY A 226 -16.01 5.82 6.36
CA GLY A 226 -17.15 4.95 5.99
C GLY A 226 -17.51 5.05 4.52
N THR A 227 -17.54 6.28 3.96
CA THR A 227 -17.77 6.45 2.51
C THR A 227 -16.59 5.90 1.69
N LEU A 228 -15.35 6.12 2.16
CA LEU A 228 -14.14 5.61 1.49
C LEU A 228 -14.08 4.08 1.51
N ALA A 229 -14.36 3.44 2.64
CA ALA A 229 -14.33 1.99 2.77
C ALA A 229 -15.38 1.32 1.88
N ASP A 230 -16.60 1.90 1.81
CA ASP A 230 -17.61 1.43 0.86
C ASP A 230 -17.16 1.66 -0.59
N ALA A 231 -16.56 2.81 -0.90
CA ALA A 231 -16.06 3.10 -2.24
C ALA A 231 -14.98 2.10 -2.69
N CYS A 232 -14.03 1.80 -1.80
CA CYS A 232 -13.00 0.80 -2.02
C CYS A 232 -13.60 -0.58 -2.26
N SER A 233 -14.56 -1.00 -1.43
CA SER A 233 -15.25 -2.29 -1.56
C SER A 233 -16.01 -2.42 -2.88
N TRP A 234 -16.50 -1.30 -3.40
CA TRP A 234 -17.21 -1.24 -4.67
C TRP A 234 -16.31 -1.06 -5.90
N GLY A 235 -14.99 -0.89 -5.70
CA GLY A 235 -13.97 -0.87 -6.73
C GLY A 235 -13.54 0.50 -7.25
N TRP A 236 -13.84 1.60 -6.55
CA TRP A 236 -13.30 2.92 -6.90
C TRP A 236 -11.91 3.14 -6.33
N ASP A 237 -11.06 3.85 -7.09
CA ASP A 237 -9.74 4.23 -6.63
C ASP A 237 -9.86 5.32 -5.57
N CYS A 238 -9.43 5.05 -4.35
CA CYS A 238 -9.64 5.93 -3.22
C CYS A 238 -8.37 6.73 -2.89
N VAL A 239 -8.51 8.05 -2.76
CA VAL A 239 -7.44 8.94 -2.30
C VAL A 239 -7.96 9.78 -1.15
N LEU A 240 -7.35 9.67 0.04
CA LEU A 240 -7.66 10.53 1.17
C LEU A 240 -6.73 11.76 1.16
N LEU A 241 -7.32 12.95 1.25
CA LEU A 241 -6.59 14.20 1.45
C LEU A 241 -6.46 14.46 2.95
N GLY A 242 -5.38 13.97 3.58
CA GLY A 242 -5.26 13.86 5.03
C GLY A 242 -5.47 15.18 5.77
N ASP A 243 -4.80 16.25 5.36
CA ASP A 243 -4.94 17.60 5.94
C ASP A 243 -6.24 18.33 5.55
N CYS A 244 -6.99 17.78 4.58
CA CYS A 244 -8.33 18.21 4.21
C CYS A 244 -9.41 17.42 4.97
N THR A 245 -9.04 16.68 6.02
CA THR A 245 -9.98 15.97 6.89
C THR A 245 -9.74 16.32 8.35
N GLY A 246 -10.74 16.05 9.18
CA GLY A 246 -10.58 16.24 10.63
C GLY A 246 -11.53 15.39 11.44
N THR A 247 -11.08 14.96 12.62
CA THR A 247 -11.94 14.27 13.59
C THR A 247 -11.77 14.82 15.01
N MET A 248 -12.83 14.68 15.81
CA MET A 248 -12.81 14.93 17.26
C MET A 248 -12.57 13.65 18.07
N THR A 249 -12.48 12.49 17.40
CA THR A 249 -12.21 11.22 18.07
C THR A 249 -10.78 11.24 18.62
N LYS A 250 -10.64 11.00 19.92
CA LYS A 250 -9.34 10.98 20.61
C LYS A 250 -8.63 9.64 20.39
N GLY A 251 -7.32 9.61 20.63
CA GLY A 251 -6.55 8.36 20.70
C GLY A 251 -5.99 7.89 19.36
N GLY A 252 -5.54 8.82 18.51
CA GLY A 252 -4.85 8.48 17.26
C GLY A 252 -5.79 8.11 16.10
N ALA A 253 -7.05 8.56 16.13
CA ALA A 253 -8.06 8.13 15.18
C ALA A 253 -7.77 8.61 13.74
N GLN A 254 -7.21 9.80 13.58
CA GLN A 254 -6.76 10.31 12.27
C GLN A 254 -5.66 9.42 11.71
N GLU A 255 -4.61 9.19 12.50
CA GLU A 255 -3.42 8.43 12.13
C GLU A 255 -3.77 6.98 11.80
N LEU A 256 -4.71 6.38 12.54
CA LEU A 256 -5.22 5.05 12.22
C LEU A 256 -5.96 5.03 10.89
N CYS A 257 -6.80 6.02 10.58
CA CYS A 257 -7.48 6.08 9.28
C CYS A 257 -6.48 6.26 8.14
N ASP A 258 -5.55 7.21 8.28
CA ASP A 258 -4.49 7.44 7.30
C ASP A 258 -3.69 6.15 7.05
N TYR A 259 -3.32 5.42 8.11
CA TYR A 259 -2.62 4.14 8.01
C TYR A 259 -3.45 3.08 7.28
N GLN A 260 -4.72 2.94 7.62
CA GLN A 260 -5.60 1.94 6.99
C GLN A 260 -5.79 2.23 5.50
N VAL A 261 -6.03 3.50 5.15
CA VAL A 261 -6.21 3.89 3.75
C VAL A 261 -4.93 3.61 2.95
N THR A 262 -3.80 4.11 3.44
CA THR A 262 -2.49 3.98 2.78
C THR A 262 -2.11 2.53 2.48
N ASN A 263 -2.36 1.62 3.43
CA ASN A 263 -1.85 0.26 3.34
C ASN A 263 -2.84 -0.74 2.75
N HIS A 264 -4.14 -0.41 2.69
CA HIS A 264 -5.17 -1.41 2.34
C HIS A 264 -6.25 -0.93 1.39
N MET A 265 -6.49 0.38 1.24
CA MET A 265 -7.68 0.88 0.53
C MET A 265 -7.39 1.86 -0.60
N GLY A 266 -6.17 2.41 -0.66
CA GLY A 266 -5.78 3.37 -1.68
C GLY A 266 -4.60 4.23 -1.22
N PHE A 267 -4.68 5.54 -1.45
CA PHE A 267 -3.57 6.46 -1.22
C PHE A 267 -3.93 7.57 -0.23
N VAL A 268 -2.92 8.08 0.48
CA VAL A 268 -3.08 9.28 1.31
C VAL A 268 -2.09 10.34 0.84
N THR A 269 -2.60 11.51 0.53
CA THR A 269 -1.79 12.69 0.19
C THR A 269 -2.28 13.89 0.99
N ASP A 270 -1.70 15.06 0.79
CA ASP A 270 -2.10 16.31 1.41
C ASP A 270 -2.41 17.39 0.36
N SER A 271 -3.00 18.50 0.82
CA SER A 271 -3.39 19.60 -0.04
C SER A 271 -2.20 20.24 -0.74
N GLU A 272 -1.01 20.23 -0.15
CA GLU A 272 0.19 20.83 -0.72
C GLU A 272 0.69 20.00 -1.91
N ALA A 273 0.93 18.71 -1.72
CA ALA A 273 1.33 17.79 -2.77
C ALA A 273 0.30 17.74 -3.90
N PHE A 274 -1.00 17.68 -3.57
CA PHE A 274 -2.05 17.71 -4.58
C PHE A 274 -2.09 19.04 -5.35
N CYS A 275 -1.99 20.18 -4.68
CA CYS A 275 -2.02 21.48 -5.36
C CYS A 275 -0.78 21.75 -6.21
N ASN A 276 0.38 21.17 -5.83
CA ASN A 276 1.64 21.28 -6.56
C ASN A 276 1.85 20.21 -7.64
N SER A 277 0.89 19.29 -7.81
CA SER A 277 0.93 18.24 -8.82
C SER A 277 1.20 18.76 -10.25
N GLU A 278 1.99 17.99 -11.00
CA GLU A 278 2.31 18.28 -12.39
C GLU A 278 1.24 17.75 -13.34
N MET A 279 0.85 18.55 -14.34
CA MET A 279 -0.06 18.13 -15.40
C MET A 279 0.73 17.73 -16.64
N LEU A 280 0.65 16.46 -17.02
CA LEU A 280 1.16 15.97 -18.29
C LEU A 280 0.05 15.87 -19.33
N LEU A 281 0.36 16.35 -20.54
CA LEU A 281 -0.48 16.23 -21.72
C LEU A 281 0.27 15.39 -22.75
N THR A 282 -0.20 14.19 -23.07
CA THR A 282 0.33 13.45 -24.22
C THR A 282 -0.38 13.91 -25.48
N THR A 283 0.37 14.38 -26.48
CA THR A 283 -0.20 14.78 -27.77
C THR A 283 -0.50 13.51 -28.58
N PRO A 284 -1.68 13.34 -29.19
CA PRO A 284 -1.94 12.16 -30.00
C PRO A 284 -0.95 12.09 -31.17
N LEU A 285 -0.32 10.92 -31.33
CA LEU A 285 0.51 10.62 -32.49
C LEU A 285 -0.40 10.60 -33.72
N VAL A 286 -0.29 11.62 -34.58
CA VAL A 286 -0.85 11.56 -35.92
C VAL A 286 -0.04 10.53 -36.69
N GLU A 287 -0.59 9.32 -36.84
CA GLU A 287 -0.04 8.31 -37.74
C GLU A 287 0.00 8.89 -39.17
N ARG A 288 1.21 9.14 -39.66
CA ARG A 288 1.49 9.22 -41.09
C ARG A 288 2.42 8.09 -41.45
N ASP A 289 1.93 7.25 -42.34
CA ASP A 289 2.62 6.13 -42.98
C ASP A 289 4.10 6.43 -43.28
N GLY A 290 4.97 5.51 -42.89
CA GLY A 290 6.33 5.45 -43.42
C GLY A 290 7.40 5.13 -42.40
N VAL A 291 7.81 3.87 -42.40
CA VAL A 291 9.00 3.30 -41.76
C VAL A 291 10.16 4.29 -41.64
N HIS A 292 10.60 4.59 -40.41
CA HIS A 292 12.00 4.91 -40.09
C HIS A 292 12.32 4.59 -38.63
N HIS A 293 13.26 3.65 -38.44
CA HIS A 293 14.00 3.51 -37.19
C HIS A 293 14.69 4.83 -36.85
N ARG A 294 14.40 5.43 -35.69
CA ARG A 294 15.36 6.31 -34.99
C ARG A 294 15.28 6.18 -33.48
N ARG A 295 16.48 5.97 -32.93
CA ARG A 295 16.88 5.98 -31.52
C ARG A 295 16.38 7.25 -30.82
N ILE A 296 15.78 7.06 -29.66
CA ILE A 296 15.67 8.10 -28.64
C ILE A 296 17.02 8.16 -27.93
N CYS A 297 17.69 9.31 -28.01
CA CYS A 297 18.82 9.62 -27.12
C CYS A 297 18.26 10.06 -25.78
N ILE A 298 18.30 9.16 -24.79
CA ILE A 298 18.09 9.47 -23.38
C ILE A 298 19.43 9.98 -22.82
N PRO A 299 19.48 11.07 -22.04
CA PRO A 299 20.69 11.49 -21.37
C PRO A 299 21.11 10.41 -20.36
N SER A 300 22.29 9.85 -20.57
CA SER A 300 22.92 8.88 -19.69
C SER A 300 23.44 9.53 -18.41
N HIS A 301 22.72 9.36 -17.31
CA HIS A 301 23.22 9.41 -15.94
C HIS A 301 22.71 8.13 -15.24
N CYS A 302 23.45 7.02 -15.30
CA CYS A 302 24.50 6.61 -14.35
C CYS A 302 23.96 6.14 -12.98
N SER A 303 23.60 4.86 -12.86
CA SER A 303 23.78 4.05 -11.64
C SER A 303 23.48 2.57 -11.93
N PHE A 304 24.43 1.86 -12.55
CA PHE A 304 24.52 0.40 -12.46
C PHE A 304 25.15 0.06 -11.09
N TYR A 305 24.79 -1.08 -10.47
CA TYR A 305 25.27 -1.66 -9.19
C TYR A 305 24.43 -1.52 -7.90
N ASP A 306 23.09 -1.65 -7.90
CA ASP A 306 22.34 -1.57 -6.61
C ASP A 306 21.36 -2.71 -6.27
N THR A 307 21.15 -3.72 -7.12
CA THR A 307 20.15 -4.79 -6.89
C THR A 307 20.77 -6.18 -6.79
N VAL A 308 20.68 -6.80 -5.60
CA VAL A 308 21.19 -8.16 -5.27
C VAL A 308 20.37 -9.28 -5.94
N ILE A 309 19.05 -9.09 -5.98
CA ILE A 309 18.11 -10.02 -6.61
C ILE A 309 17.01 -9.19 -7.29
N ASP A 310 16.37 -9.75 -8.31
CA ASP A 310 15.20 -9.13 -8.93
C ASP A 310 14.03 -9.04 -7.94
N ASP A 311 13.15 -8.07 -8.15
CA ASP A 311 11.94 -7.91 -7.35
C ASP A 311 11.09 -9.17 -7.40
N PHE A 312 10.64 -9.65 -6.24
CA PHE A 312 9.79 -10.83 -6.11
C PHE A 312 8.69 -10.58 -5.09
N LEU A 313 7.55 -11.26 -5.24
CA LEU A 313 6.45 -11.21 -4.27
C LEU A 313 6.79 -12.13 -3.09
N PRO A 314 7.01 -11.61 -1.87
CA PRO A 314 7.31 -12.45 -0.72
C PRO A 314 6.06 -13.24 -0.33
N SER A 315 6.18 -14.56 -0.29
CA SER A 315 5.13 -15.46 0.20
C SER A 315 5.37 -15.90 1.65
N LEU A 316 6.53 -15.60 2.22
CA LEU A 316 6.92 -15.91 3.58
C LEU A 316 7.61 -14.72 4.25
N THR A 317 7.57 -14.70 5.58
CA THR A 317 8.35 -13.78 6.42
C THR A 317 9.54 -14.53 7.02
N VAL A 318 10.74 -13.96 6.93
CA VAL A 318 11.96 -14.51 7.55
C VAL A 318 12.41 -13.68 8.74
N SER A 319 12.42 -14.31 9.92
CA SER A 319 13.01 -13.76 11.13
C SER A 319 14.40 -14.32 11.34
N VAL A 320 15.37 -13.42 11.51
CA VAL A 320 16.78 -13.73 11.74
C VAL A 320 17.17 -13.13 13.09
N SER A 321 17.59 -13.97 14.02
CA SER A 321 17.87 -13.56 15.39
C SER A 321 19.26 -14.03 15.84
N TRP A 322 20.02 -13.12 16.46
CA TRP A 322 21.23 -13.44 17.20
C TRP A 322 20.96 -13.33 18.70
N SER A 323 21.88 -13.81 19.54
CA SER A 323 21.73 -13.83 21.01
C SER A 323 21.45 -12.47 21.67
N LYS A 324 21.63 -11.35 20.96
CA LYS A 324 21.45 -9.99 21.51
C LYS A 324 20.73 -9.00 20.59
N GLU A 325 20.53 -9.35 19.32
CA GLU A 325 20.05 -8.43 18.29
C GLU A 325 19.27 -9.22 17.24
N ASP A 326 18.25 -8.61 16.66
CA ASP A 326 17.43 -9.20 15.60
C ASP A 326 17.61 -8.41 14.30
N ALA A 327 17.46 -9.07 13.14
CA ALA A 327 17.38 -8.38 11.86
C ALA A 327 16.00 -7.73 11.70
N SER A 328 16.00 -6.43 11.39
CA SER A 328 14.78 -5.65 11.16
C SER A 328 14.96 -4.73 9.96
N LEU A 329 14.88 -5.31 8.76
CA LEU A 329 14.79 -4.63 7.45
C LEU A 329 15.62 -3.33 7.37
N GLY A 330 16.93 -3.45 7.52
CA GLY A 330 17.87 -2.33 7.41
C GLY A 330 18.32 -1.71 8.74
N ASN A 331 18.06 -2.35 9.87
CA ASN A 331 18.71 -1.97 11.12
C ASN A 331 20.24 -2.18 11.05
N THR A 332 21.00 -1.40 11.83
CA THR A 332 22.46 -1.49 11.84
C THR A 332 22.96 -2.28 13.05
N ILE A 333 23.58 -3.44 12.82
CA ILE A 333 24.10 -4.32 13.88
C ILE A 333 25.64 -4.28 13.91
N LYS A 334 26.21 -4.21 15.11
CA LYS A 334 27.67 -4.17 15.30
C LYS A 334 28.28 -5.54 14.96
N PRO A 335 29.43 -5.62 14.24
CA PRO A 335 30.04 -6.90 13.85
C PRO A 335 30.22 -7.90 15.01
N LYS A 336 30.55 -7.41 16.21
CA LYS A 336 30.71 -8.22 17.43
C LYS A 336 29.44 -8.98 17.87
N HIS A 337 28.25 -8.61 17.41
CA HIS A 337 26.99 -9.30 17.71
C HIS A 337 26.59 -10.30 16.61
N LEU A 338 27.34 -10.35 15.50
CA LEU A 338 27.06 -11.17 14.32
C LEU A 338 28.03 -12.36 14.18
N GLN A 339 28.86 -12.62 15.21
CA GLN A 339 29.94 -13.61 15.14
C GLN A 339 29.45 -15.05 15.23
N GLU A 340 28.33 -15.26 15.91
CA GLU A 340 27.66 -16.56 16.00
C GLU A 340 26.63 -16.67 14.87
N GLN A 341 26.38 -17.90 14.41
CA GLN A 341 25.34 -18.19 13.41
C GLN A 341 23.96 -17.81 13.97
N PRO A 342 23.12 -17.08 13.22
CA PRO A 342 21.79 -16.71 13.69
C PRO A 342 20.82 -17.89 13.70
N SER A 343 19.79 -17.82 14.54
CA SER A 343 18.60 -18.65 14.39
C SER A 343 17.70 -18.08 13.29
N ILE A 344 17.13 -18.95 12.47
CA ILE A 344 16.20 -18.59 11.39
C ILE A 344 14.84 -19.20 11.65
N SER A 345 13.81 -18.37 11.59
CA SER A 345 12.41 -18.80 11.62
C SER A 345 11.67 -18.27 10.40
N LEU A 346 10.93 -19.15 9.73
CA LEU A 346 10.07 -18.80 8.60
C LEU A 346 8.61 -18.85 9.02
N TYR A 347 7.84 -17.83 8.63
CA TYR A 347 6.41 -17.73 8.92
C TYR A 347 5.62 -17.59 7.63
N ASP A 348 4.51 -18.31 7.53
CA ASP A 348 3.50 -18.14 6.49
C ASP A 348 2.35 -17.30 7.07
N GLU A 349 2.27 -16.04 6.64
CA GLU A 349 1.24 -15.11 7.11
C GLU A 349 -0.11 -15.29 6.40
N THR A 350 -0.15 -16.10 5.33
CA THR A 350 -1.37 -16.36 4.56
C THR A 350 -2.22 -17.50 5.15
N ASN A 351 -1.67 -18.27 6.10
CA ASN A 351 -2.35 -19.42 6.72
C ASN A 351 -2.13 -19.49 8.24
N PRO A 352 -2.80 -18.61 9.02
CA PRO A 352 -2.67 -18.54 10.48
C PRO A 352 -3.26 -19.76 11.23
N ASP A 353 -4.04 -20.62 10.56
CA ASP A 353 -4.74 -21.76 11.16
C ASP A 353 -3.90 -23.06 11.22
N GLY A 354 -2.60 -22.98 10.96
CA GLY A 354 -1.65 -24.05 11.31
C GLY A 354 -1.82 -25.36 10.52
N CYS A 355 -2.54 -25.37 9.40
CA CYS A 355 -2.55 -26.50 8.49
C CYS A 355 -1.46 -26.30 7.42
N ALA A 356 -0.19 -26.53 7.80
CA ALA A 356 0.91 -26.59 6.83
C ALA A 356 0.67 -27.77 5.88
N THR A 357 0.08 -27.51 4.72
CA THR A 357 -0.23 -28.51 3.70
C THR A 357 0.97 -28.90 2.84
N THR A 358 2.14 -28.28 3.06
CA THR A 358 3.36 -28.56 2.28
C THR A 358 4.54 -28.88 3.20
N ASN A 359 5.02 -30.14 3.18
CA ASN A 359 6.33 -30.55 3.72
C ASN A 359 7.49 -30.03 2.83
N MET A 360 7.43 -28.77 2.43
CA MET A 360 8.42 -28.14 1.56
C MET A 360 9.61 -27.68 2.42
N THR A 361 10.81 -27.86 1.89
CA THR A 361 12.05 -27.36 2.50
C THR A 361 12.52 -26.10 1.79
N TYR A 362 13.07 -25.17 2.55
CA TYR A 362 13.55 -23.88 2.06
C TYR A 362 15.07 -23.78 2.20
N VAL A 363 15.65 -22.90 1.39
CA VAL A 363 17.08 -22.58 1.39
C VAL A 363 17.27 -21.14 1.82
N VAL A 364 18.14 -20.90 2.79
CA VAL A 364 18.49 -19.56 3.26
C VAL A 364 19.91 -19.23 2.82
N THR A 365 20.09 -18.03 2.31
CA THR A 365 21.40 -17.52 1.90
C THR A 365 21.70 -16.19 2.57
N LEU A 366 22.98 -15.88 2.75
CA LEU A 366 23.47 -14.58 3.20
C LEU A 366 24.50 -14.05 2.21
N THR A 367 24.32 -12.83 1.71
CA THR A 367 25.23 -12.18 0.76
C THR A 367 25.59 -10.75 1.13
N ASP A 368 26.79 -10.31 0.74
CA ASP A 368 27.32 -8.95 0.92
C ASP A 368 27.58 -8.33 -0.48
N PRO A 369 26.70 -7.43 -0.97
CA PRO A 369 26.88 -6.75 -2.24
C PRO A 369 27.83 -5.55 -2.17
N ASP A 370 28.32 -5.19 -0.98
CA ASP A 370 29.16 -4.02 -0.77
C ASP A 370 30.63 -4.41 -0.56
N ALA A 371 31.02 -5.68 -0.78
CA ALA A 371 32.39 -6.15 -0.58
C ALA A 371 33.34 -5.75 -1.72
N PRO A 372 34.60 -5.32 -1.45
CA PRO A 372 35.21 -5.05 -0.15
C PRO A 372 34.82 -3.69 0.47
N SER A 373 34.27 -2.78 -0.33
CA SER A 373 33.81 -1.46 0.10
C SER A 373 32.62 -1.04 -0.74
N ARG A 374 31.64 -0.37 -0.13
CA ARG A 374 30.47 0.13 -0.83
C ARG A 374 30.81 1.11 -1.96
N ASP A 375 31.89 1.88 -1.79
CA ASP A 375 32.34 2.84 -2.81
C ASP A 375 33.10 2.18 -3.98
N ASP A 376 33.56 0.93 -3.82
CA ASP A 376 34.31 0.15 -4.83
C ASP A 376 34.08 -1.37 -4.61
N PRO A 377 32.87 -1.88 -4.94
CA PRO A 377 32.43 -3.22 -4.55
C PRO A 377 32.97 -4.32 -5.49
N LYS A 378 34.29 -4.37 -5.68
CA LYS A 378 34.98 -5.31 -6.58
C LYS A 378 34.84 -6.80 -6.26
N TRP A 379 34.38 -7.15 -5.06
CA TRP A 379 34.14 -8.56 -4.67
C TRP A 379 32.65 -8.86 -4.56
N SER A 380 31.81 -7.94 -5.00
CA SER A 380 30.37 -8.10 -5.02
C SER A 380 29.95 -9.10 -6.10
N GLU A 381 29.08 -10.05 -5.83
CA GLU A 381 28.49 -10.36 -4.53
C GLU A 381 29.33 -11.38 -3.74
N MET A 382 29.48 -11.17 -2.43
CA MET A 382 30.21 -12.11 -1.58
C MET A 382 29.27 -13.06 -0.85
N CYS A 383 29.46 -14.37 -1.03
CA CYS A 383 28.68 -15.42 -0.37
C CYS A 383 29.14 -15.65 1.08
N HIS A 384 28.28 -15.30 2.03
CA HIS A 384 28.55 -15.44 3.47
C HIS A 384 27.99 -16.74 4.05
N TRP A 385 26.84 -17.23 3.58
CA TRP A 385 26.22 -18.43 4.14
C TRP A 385 25.22 -19.05 3.16
N ILE A 386 25.13 -20.37 3.12
CA ILE A 386 24.06 -21.12 2.45
C ILE A 386 23.66 -22.28 3.37
N ALA A 387 22.41 -22.26 3.83
CA ALA A 387 21.81 -23.31 4.64
C ALA A 387 20.58 -23.89 3.94
N ALA A 388 20.46 -25.21 3.93
CA ALA A 388 19.34 -25.94 3.38
C ALA A 388 18.46 -26.55 4.48
N ASN A 389 17.33 -27.11 4.08
CA ASN A 389 16.41 -27.85 4.93
C ASN A 389 15.75 -27.02 6.05
N VAL A 390 15.52 -25.74 5.80
CA VAL A 390 14.75 -24.87 6.69
C VAL A 390 13.26 -25.18 6.54
N SER A 391 12.54 -25.35 7.63
CA SER A 391 11.08 -25.60 7.64
C SER A 391 10.30 -24.45 8.26
N LEU A 392 9.01 -24.34 7.94
CA LEU A 392 8.12 -23.34 8.53
C LEU A 392 7.98 -23.53 10.05
N SER A 393 7.96 -22.41 10.78
CA SER A 393 7.69 -22.38 12.22
C SER A 393 6.17 -22.35 12.46
N GLN A 394 5.66 -23.30 13.24
CA GLN A 394 4.24 -23.35 13.62
C GLN A 394 3.98 -22.47 14.86
N LYS A 395 3.33 -21.32 14.71
CA LYS A 395 2.74 -20.59 15.84
C LYS A 395 1.31 -21.09 16.07
N THR A 396 1.08 -21.79 17.17
CA THR A 396 -0.29 -22.12 17.60
C THR A 396 -0.82 -21.03 18.53
N PHE A 397 -1.81 -20.26 18.08
CA PHE A 397 -2.57 -19.35 18.94
C PHE A 397 -3.77 -20.10 19.53
N SER A 398 -3.77 -20.36 20.84
CA SER A 398 -4.96 -20.89 21.50
C SER A 398 -5.94 -19.77 21.82
N ILE A 399 -7.09 -19.75 21.13
CA ILE A 399 -8.25 -18.91 21.51
C ILE A 399 -9.02 -19.66 22.61
N GLN A 400 -8.48 -19.66 23.82
CA GLN A 400 -9.28 -19.86 25.03
C GLN A 400 -8.95 -18.77 26.05
N PRO A 401 -9.95 -18.14 26.68
CA PRO A 401 -9.70 -17.10 27.68
C PRO A 401 -9.25 -17.75 28.99
N ILE A 402 -8.01 -17.49 29.41
CA ILE A 402 -7.53 -17.77 30.77
C ILE A 402 -6.94 -16.47 31.34
N PRO A 403 -7.30 -16.09 32.58
CA PRO A 403 -7.21 -14.71 33.06
C PRO A 403 -5.78 -14.20 33.23
N PHE A 404 -5.66 -12.88 33.05
CA PHE A 404 -4.63 -11.96 33.49
C PHE A 404 -3.69 -12.53 34.58
N ILE A 405 -2.49 -12.98 34.18
CA ILE A 405 -1.17 -12.84 34.82
C ILE A 405 -0.15 -13.52 33.88
N GLY A 406 0.73 -12.71 33.27
CA GLY A 406 2.01 -13.12 32.66
C GLY A 406 1.96 -14.23 31.60
N ALA A 407 1.73 -13.88 30.34
CA ALA A 407 2.01 -14.80 29.23
C ALA A 407 3.53 -14.95 29.06
N ARG A 408 4.04 -16.18 29.24
CA ARG A 408 5.32 -16.60 28.67
C ARG A 408 5.03 -17.26 27.32
N GLU A 409 5.71 -16.77 26.29
CA GLU A 409 5.79 -17.41 24.98
C GLU A 409 6.44 -18.78 25.16
N ASN A 410 5.78 -19.83 24.67
CA ASN A 410 6.38 -21.15 24.56
C ASN A 410 6.67 -21.39 23.08
N GLU A 411 7.87 -21.01 22.64
CA GLU A 411 8.45 -21.52 21.40
C GLU A 411 8.72 -23.02 21.60
N VAL A 412 8.12 -23.86 20.77
CA VAL A 412 8.53 -25.25 20.67
C VAL A 412 9.80 -25.26 19.82
N GLU A 413 10.97 -25.22 20.47
CA GLU A 413 12.26 -25.48 19.82
C GLU A 413 12.27 -26.90 19.24
N GLN A 414 11.99 -27.02 17.95
CA GLN A 414 12.55 -28.11 17.15
C GLN A 414 13.85 -27.62 16.52
N ASN A 415 14.94 -27.70 17.28
CA ASN A 415 16.29 -27.57 16.75
C ASN A 415 16.59 -28.77 15.82
N LYS A 416 16.07 -28.71 14.59
CA LYS A 416 16.58 -29.52 13.49
C LYS A 416 17.82 -28.78 12.98
N SER A 417 18.99 -29.40 13.14
CA SER A 417 20.26 -28.85 12.64
C SER A 417 20.13 -28.51 11.16
N LEU A 418 20.38 -27.25 10.81
CA LEU A 418 20.43 -26.81 9.42
C LEU A 418 21.57 -27.52 8.70
N ASP A 419 21.34 -27.91 7.45
CA ASP A 419 22.38 -28.50 6.61
C ASP A 419 23.13 -27.36 5.87
N ASP A 420 24.28 -26.95 6.41
CA ASP A 420 25.12 -25.92 5.81
C ASP A 420 25.79 -26.42 4.53
N VAL A 421 25.38 -25.87 3.38
CA VAL A 421 26.05 -26.09 2.08
C VAL A 421 27.33 -25.26 2.01
N VAL A 422 27.27 -24.03 2.53
CA VAL A 422 28.40 -23.13 2.73
C VAL A 422 28.35 -22.61 4.16
N GLU A 423 29.38 -22.91 4.95
CA GLU A 423 29.47 -22.52 6.37
C GLU A 423 29.28 -21.02 6.58
N TYR A 424 28.66 -20.65 7.70
CA TYR A 424 28.42 -19.25 8.07
C TYR A 424 29.74 -18.48 8.23
N LYS A 425 29.95 -17.46 7.39
CA LYS A 425 31.03 -16.49 7.53
C LYS A 425 30.44 -15.20 8.14
N PRO A 426 30.88 -14.77 9.33
CA PRO A 426 30.26 -13.65 10.00
C PRO A 426 30.48 -12.32 9.25
N PRO A 427 29.45 -11.44 9.21
CA PRO A 427 29.59 -10.06 8.76
C PRO A 427 30.74 -9.31 9.44
N GLY A 428 31.59 -8.68 8.63
CA GLY A 428 32.85 -8.11 9.10
C GLY A 428 33.44 -7.10 8.13
N PRO A 429 32.75 -5.97 7.90
CA PRO A 429 33.23 -4.96 6.94
C PRO A 429 34.63 -4.46 7.31
N PRO A 430 35.53 -4.25 6.34
CA PRO A 430 36.88 -3.74 6.62
C PRO A 430 36.88 -2.33 7.25
N PRO A 431 37.98 -1.91 7.89
CA PRO A 431 38.10 -0.54 8.37
C PRO A 431 38.03 0.46 7.22
N LYS A 432 37.38 1.60 7.45
CA LYS A 432 37.25 2.72 6.48
C LYS A 432 36.45 2.43 5.19
N THR A 433 35.62 1.39 5.16
CA THR A 433 34.80 1.03 3.97
C THR A 433 33.31 1.39 4.13
N GLY A 434 32.96 2.13 5.19
CA GLY A 434 31.58 2.54 5.42
C GLY A 434 30.68 1.42 5.95
N LYS A 435 29.38 1.51 5.65
CA LYS A 435 28.37 0.49 6.01
C LYS A 435 28.26 -0.51 4.86
N HIS A 436 28.25 -1.80 5.19
CA HIS A 436 27.96 -2.88 4.26
C HIS A 436 26.57 -3.44 4.53
N ARG A 437 25.85 -3.80 3.46
CA ARG A 437 24.61 -4.55 3.45
C ARG A 437 24.91 -6.03 3.59
N TYR A 438 24.13 -6.71 4.43
CA TYR A 438 24.12 -8.16 4.51
C TYR A 438 22.68 -8.61 4.30
N VAL A 439 22.43 -9.25 3.16
CA VAL A 439 21.09 -9.59 2.68
C VAL A 439 20.85 -11.07 2.89
N PHE A 440 19.79 -11.39 3.63
CA PHE A 440 19.25 -12.73 3.78
C PHE A 440 18.18 -12.96 2.72
N LEU A 441 18.31 -14.01 1.93
CA LEU A 441 17.30 -14.43 0.96
C LEU A 441 16.87 -15.86 1.25
N VAL A 442 15.56 -16.10 1.19
CA VAL A 442 14.95 -17.42 1.33
C VAL A 442 14.41 -17.84 -0.01
N PHE A 443 14.73 -19.08 -0.39
CA PHE A 443 14.32 -19.66 -1.65
C PHE A 443 13.48 -20.92 -1.44
N ALA A 444 12.53 -21.11 -2.34
CA ALA A 444 11.79 -22.35 -2.52
C ALA A 444 12.19 -23.01 -3.85
N PRO A 445 12.13 -24.35 -3.98
CA PRO A 445 12.33 -25.00 -5.27
C PRO A 445 11.23 -24.65 -6.27
N ARG A 446 11.63 -24.23 -7.49
CA ARG A 446 10.73 -23.81 -8.57
C ARG A 446 9.70 -24.87 -8.97
N ASN A 447 10.08 -26.15 -8.85
CA ASN A 447 9.23 -27.29 -9.20
C ASN A 447 8.29 -27.74 -8.08
N GLY A 448 8.28 -27.06 -6.91
CA GLY A 448 7.40 -27.44 -5.81
C GLY A 448 7.82 -28.70 -5.06
N THR A 449 9.03 -29.24 -5.29
CA THR A 449 9.44 -30.52 -4.72
C THR A 449 9.53 -30.49 -3.19
N THR A 450 9.17 -31.61 -2.57
CA THR A 450 9.36 -31.88 -1.14
C THR A 450 10.52 -32.84 -0.88
N LEU A 451 11.20 -33.28 -1.94
CA LEU A 451 12.42 -34.10 -1.85
C LEU A 451 13.63 -33.23 -1.46
N PRO A 452 14.66 -33.82 -0.82
CA PRO A 452 15.89 -33.10 -0.51
C PRO A 452 16.51 -32.44 -1.75
N LEU A 453 16.88 -31.17 -1.63
CA LEU A 453 17.47 -30.39 -2.72
C LEU A 453 18.95 -30.77 -2.90
N ASN A 454 19.33 -31.07 -4.14
CA ASN A 454 20.73 -31.31 -4.49
C ASN A 454 21.40 -30.00 -4.94
N LEU A 455 21.81 -29.18 -3.97
CA LEU A 455 22.34 -27.84 -4.22
C LEU A 455 23.81 -27.86 -4.67
N SER A 456 24.15 -27.05 -5.67
CA SER A 456 25.53 -26.81 -6.07
C SER A 456 26.25 -25.96 -5.01
N LYS A 457 27.50 -26.29 -4.71
CA LYS A 457 28.34 -25.48 -3.82
C LYS A 457 29.16 -24.49 -4.66
N PRO A 458 29.09 -23.18 -4.40
CA PRO A 458 29.98 -22.19 -5.00
C PRO A 458 31.45 -22.59 -4.90
N LYS A 459 32.21 -22.43 -5.99
CA LYS A 459 33.64 -22.76 -6.02
C LYS A 459 34.47 -21.82 -5.12
N ASP A 460 34.03 -20.57 -5.01
CA ASP A 460 34.58 -19.56 -4.12
C ASP A 460 33.43 -18.68 -3.58
N ARG A 461 33.71 -17.87 -2.55
CA ARG A 461 32.76 -16.94 -1.96
C ARG A 461 32.70 -15.61 -2.72
N GLN A 462 33.76 -15.19 -3.38
CA GLN A 462 33.75 -13.99 -4.21
C GLN A 462 32.94 -14.25 -5.49
N HIS A 463 32.09 -13.30 -5.88
CA HIS A 463 31.18 -13.41 -7.02
C HIS A 463 30.37 -14.71 -7.05
N TRP A 464 30.06 -15.27 -5.87
CA TRP A 464 29.43 -16.58 -5.74
C TRP A 464 30.13 -17.72 -6.51
N GLY A 465 31.43 -17.60 -6.79
CA GLY A 465 32.23 -18.62 -7.47
C GLY A 465 31.98 -18.76 -8.97
N THR A 466 31.24 -17.82 -9.57
CA THR A 466 30.97 -17.73 -11.02
C THR A 466 32.24 -17.40 -11.83
N GLY A 467 33.14 -16.60 -11.24
CA GLY A 467 34.36 -16.12 -11.88
C GLY A 467 34.17 -14.85 -12.73
N GLU A 468 32.98 -14.26 -12.72
CA GLU A 468 32.63 -13.01 -13.43
C GLU A 468 32.38 -11.88 -12.42
N GLU A 469 32.73 -10.63 -12.76
CA GLU A 469 32.60 -9.47 -11.84
C GLU A 469 31.14 -9.15 -11.47
N GLU A 470 30.16 -9.63 -12.24
CA GLU A 470 28.72 -9.40 -12.02
C GLU A 470 27.99 -10.62 -11.42
N GLY A 471 28.71 -11.71 -11.12
CA GLY A 471 28.09 -12.94 -10.64
C GLY A 471 27.63 -12.87 -9.18
N GLY A 472 26.43 -13.37 -8.92
CA GLY A 472 25.79 -13.23 -7.60
C GLY A 472 24.87 -14.36 -7.17
N VAL A 473 24.14 -14.12 -6.08
CA VAL A 473 23.16 -15.08 -5.53
C VAL A 473 22.07 -15.42 -6.55
N ARG A 474 21.77 -14.48 -7.44
CA ARG A 474 20.82 -14.61 -8.54
C ARG A 474 21.18 -15.77 -9.48
N ASP A 475 22.40 -15.78 -9.99
CA ASP A 475 22.85 -16.79 -10.96
C ASP A 475 22.90 -18.17 -10.31
N TRP A 476 23.41 -18.21 -9.08
CA TRP A 476 23.44 -19.45 -8.29
C TRP A 476 22.04 -20.01 -8.02
N ALA A 477 21.07 -19.15 -7.68
CA ALA A 477 19.69 -19.57 -7.49
C ALA A 477 19.05 -20.10 -8.79
N GLN A 478 19.35 -19.47 -9.93
CA GLN A 478 18.87 -19.93 -11.23
C GLN A 478 19.45 -21.29 -11.62
N GLU A 479 20.75 -21.52 -11.41
CA GLU A 479 21.42 -22.81 -11.65
C GLU A 479 20.83 -23.95 -10.79
N ASN A 480 20.32 -23.61 -9.60
CA ASN A 480 19.73 -24.56 -8.65
C ASN A 480 18.21 -24.68 -8.76
N GLU A 481 17.59 -24.08 -9.78
CA GLU A 481 16.13 -24.06 -9.99
C GLU A 481 15.36 -23.53 -8.77
N LEU A 482 15.89 -22.49 -8.13
CA LEU A 482 15.31 -21.85 -6.96
C LEU A 482 14.54 -20.58 -7.32
N VAL A 483 13.52 -20.24 -6.53
CA VAL A 483 12.76 -18.99 -6.61
C VAL A 483 12.73 -18.29 -5.26
N PRO A 484 12.97 -16.97 -5.19
CA PRO A 484 12.96 -16.23 -3.92
C PRO A 484 11.53 -16.11 -3.37
N VAL A 485 11.38 -16.28 -2.06
CA VAL A 485 10.09 -16.27 -1.35
C VAL A 485 10.07 -15.41 -0.10
N ALA A 486 11.24 -15.03 0.45
CA ALA A 486 11.36 -14.04 1.52
C ALA A 486 12.73 -13.35 1.50
N ALA A 487 12.81 -12.14 2.02
CA ALA A 487 14.07 -11.42 2.20
C ALA A 487 14.08 -10.66 3.54
N ASN A 488 15.26 -10.49 4.11
CA ASN A 488 15.51 -9.55 5.20
C ASN A 488 16.96 -9.06 5.08
N PHE A 489 17.32 -7.92 5.64
CA PHE A 489 18.69 -7.43 5.54
C PHE A 489 19.08 -6.56 6.73
N ILE A 490 20.38 -6.45 6.96
CA ILE A 490 20.96 -5.59 7.99
C ILE A 490 22.10 -4.78 7.39
N TYR A 491 22.44 -3.67 8.04
CA TYR A 491 23.74 -3.01 7.82
C TYR A 491 24.73 -3.40 8.91
N SER A 492 26.00 -3.55 8.57
CA SER A 492 27.08 -3.59 9.56
C SER A 492 28.18 -2.60 9.21
N LYS A 493 28.90 -2.13 10.24
CA LYS A 493 29.93 -1.10 10.11
C LYS A 493 31.09 -1.37 11.05
N ASN A 494 32.32 -1.28 10.54
CA ASN A 494 33.51 -1.41 11.37
C ASN A 494 33.61 -0.24 12.37
N LYS A 495 34.07 -0.52 13.59
CA LYS A 495 34.28 0.53 14.61
C LYS A 495 35.36 1.54 14.21
N LYS A 496 36.35 1.12 13.42
CA LYS A 496 37.41 1.98 12.90
C LYS A 496 37.00 2.46 11.51
N GLN A 497 36.67 3.74 11.41
CA GLN A 497 36.31 4.41 10.16
C GLN A 497 37.40 5.37 9.72
#